data_AF-A0A126ZBC8-F1
#
_entry.id   AF-A0A126ZBC8-F1
#
_cell.length_a   1.000
_cell.length_b   1.000
_cell.length_c   1.000
_cell.angle_alpha   90.00
_cell.angle_beta   90.00
_cell.angle_gamma   90.00
#
_symmetry.space_group_name_H-M   'P 1'
#
loop_
_entity.id
_entity.type
_entity.pdbx_description
1 polymer ?
#
loop_
_entity_poly.entity_id
_entity_poly.type
_entity_poly.pdbx_seq_one_letter_code
_entity_poly.pdbx_strand_id
1 'polypeptide(L)'
;MNPPSRSGTARALTEREAFAGVLASLVHQRCIATQTQKTSRTGLQLTVPVNERPYVRRGLDALIDQGVLVMTGEDIGFTPQGHVLMTFIANVHDHPNTVAEDVAGHPVLTPLFKAIALDERLEPPRSMDEIRTLPARLENYRGRRKTSGVKRLVMVLGGAGVVAVGFMLMR
;
A
#
# COMPACT_ATOMS: atom_id res chain seq x y z
N MET A 1 5.45 -46.90 -14.46
CA MET A 1 5.24 -46.26 -13.15
C MET A 1 5.01 -44.78 -13.40
N ASN A 2 3.75 -44.34 -13.43
CA ASN A 2 3.43 -42.92 -13.52
C ASN A 2 3.55 -42.31 -12.11
N PRO A 3 4.20 -41.14 -11.94
CA PRO A 3 4.16 -40.43 -10.67
C PRO A 3 2.71 -40.02 -10.36
N PRO A 4 2.30 -40.01 -9.08
CA PRO A 4 0.97 -39.54 -8.72
C PRO A 4 0.85 -38.05 -9.07
N SER A 5 -0.07 -37.74 -9.97
CA SER A 5 -0.55 -36.39 -10.23
C SER A 5 -1.06 -35.81 -8.91
N ARG A 6 -0.27 -34.96 -8.25
CA ARG A 6 -0.73 -34.21 -7.09
C ARG A 6 -1.75 -33.20 -7.61
N SER A 7 -3.03 -33.56 -7.50
CA SER A 7 -4.15 -32.66 -7.72
C SER A 7 -4.23 -31.67 -6.55
N GLY A 8 -3.24 -30.79 -6.42
CA GLY A 8 -3.29 -29.66 -5.50
C GLY A 8 -4.30 -28.65 -6.02
N THR A 9 -5.52 -28.65 -5.49
CA THR A 9 -6.54 -27.66 -5.86
C THR A 9 -6.05 -26.28 -5.45
N ALA A 10 -5.87 -25.38 -6.42
CA ALA A 10 -5.60 -23.96 -6.19
C ALA A 10 -6.57 -23.39 -5.14
N ARG A 11 -6.06 -22.89 -4.01
CA ARG A 11 -6.87 -22.31 -2.93
C ARG A 11 -6.95 -20.80 -3.15
N ALA A 12 -8.14 -20.26 -3.37
CA ALA A 12 -8.29 -18.81 -3.37
C ALA A 12 -7.99 -18.22 -1.98
N LEU A 13 -7.42 -17.01 -1.96
CA LEU A 13 -7.32 -16.22 -0.73
C LEU A 13 -8.72 -15.97 -0.17
N THR A 14 -8.89 -16.12 1.13
CA THR A 14 -10.10 -15.64 1.81
C THR A 14 -10.16 -14.11 1.75
N GLU A 15 -11.33 -13.53 2.00
CA GLU A 15 -11.48 -12.08 1.92
C GLU A 15 -10.59 -11.35 2.93
N ARG A 16 -10.43 -11.89 4.14
CA ARG A 16 -9.53 -11.33 5.17
C ARG A 16 -8.07 -11.35 4.72
N GLU A 17 -7.64 -12.45 4.11
CA GLU A 17 -6.29 -12.59 3.55
C GLU A 17 -6.05 -11.64 2.38
N ALA A 18 -7.05 -11.48 1.52
CA ALA A 18 -7.00 -10.55 0.40
C ALA A 18 -7.00 -9.09 0.89
N PHE A 19 -7.79 -8.75 1.91
CA PHE A 19 -7.81 -7.41 2.51
C PHE A 19 -6.48 -7.07 3.18
N ALA A 20 -5.90 -8.02 3.94
CA ALA A 20 -4.55 -7.90 4.49
C ALA A 20 -3.52 -7.61 3.38
N GLY A 21 -3.63 -8.30 2.24
CA GLY A 21 -2.76 -8.08 1.09
C GLY A 21 -2.91 -6.70 0.44
N VAL A 22 -4.13 -6.15 0.38
CA VAL A 22 -4.36 -4.77 -0.07
C VAL A 22 -3.67 -3.78 0.88
N LEU A 23 -3.86 -3.92 2.19
CA LEU A 23 -3.26 -3.03 3.19
C LEU A 23 -1.73 -3.09 3.17
N ALA A 24 -1.16 -4.29 3.05
CA ALA A 24 0.28 -4.46 2.89
C ALA A 24 0.79 -3.78 1.61
N SER A 25 0.09 -3.96 0.49
CA SER A 25 0.43 -3.29 -0.77
C SER A 25 0.39 -1.76 -0.65
N LEU A 26 -0.54 -1.18 0.12
CA LEU A 26 -0.58 0.26 0.38
C LEU A 26 0.69 0.78 1.07
N VAL A 27 1.17 0.05 2.08
CA VAL A 27 2.42 0.37 2.79
C VAL A 27 3.60 0.24 1.82
N HIS A 28 3.65 -0.85 1.06
CA HIS A 28 4.72 -1.11 0.09
C HIS A 28 4.83 -0.02 -0.97
N GLN A 29 3.71 0.34 -1.61
CA GLN A 29 3.67 1.42 -2.60
C GLN A 29 4.11 2.76 -2.01
N ARG A 30 3.75 3.03 -0.75
CA ARG A 30 4.17 4.26 -0.09
C ARG A 30 5.68 4.28 0.13
N CYS A 31 6.25 3.19 0.62
CA CYS A 31 7.69 3.00 0.78
C CYS A 31 8.46 3.18 -0.55
N ILE A 32 7.96 2.60 -1.65
CA ILE A 32 8.53 2.81 -3.00
C ILE A 32 8.46 4.28 -3.40
N ALA A 33 7.30 4.93 -3.24
CA ALA A 33 7.09 6.30 -3.66
C ALA A 33 7.98 7.31 -2.90
N THR A 34 8.37 7.01 -1.66
CA THR A 34 9.28 7.82 -0.85
C THR A 34 10.72 7.34 -0.88
N GLN A 35 11.02 6.24 -1.59
CA GLN A 35 12.33 5.58 -1.64
C GLN A 35 12.87 5.23 -0.24
N THR A 36 12.00 4.82 0.67
CA THR A 36 12.32 4.46 2.06
C THR A 36 11.81 3.06 2.39
N GLN A 37 12.41 2.38 3.37
CA GLN A 37 11.93 1.07 3.84
C GLN A 37 10.74 1.17 4.82
N LYS A 38 10.52 2.36 5.39
CA LYS A 38 9.43 2.65 6.32
C LYS A 38 8.63 3.86 5.84
N THR A 39 7.42 3.99 6.34
CA THR A 39 6.59 5.17 6.09
C THR A 39 5.83 5.60 7.34
N SER A 40 5.60 6.90 7.50
CA SER A 40 4.79 7.45 8.58
C SER A 40 3.36 6.91 8.47
N ARG A 41 2.88 6.32 9.57
CA ARG A 41 1.52 5.78 9.67
C ARG A 41 0.48 6.87 9.52
N THR A 42 0.68 8.02 10.16
CA THR A 42 -0.24 9.17 10.05
C THR A 42 -0.22 9.73 8.65
N GLY A 43 0.97 9.88 8.07
CA GLY A 43 1.17 10.33 6.70
C GLY A 43 0.44 9.45 5.69
N LEU A 44 0.50 8.12 5.86
CA LEU A 44 -0.25 7.16 5.03
C LEU A 44 -1.76 7.36 5.19
N GLN A 45 -2.29 7.45 6.42
CA GLN A 45 -3.72 7.68 6.67
C GLN A 45 -4.24 9.00 6.09
N LEU A 46 -3.41 10.04 6.05
CA LEU A 46 -3.77 11.32 5.43
C LEU A 46 -3.93 11.23 3.91
N THR A 47 -3.34 10.22 3.27
CA THR A 47 -3.56 9.95 1.84
C THR A 47 -4.85 9.20 1.56
N VAL A 48 -5.45 8.60 2.59
CA VAL A 48 -6.68 7.79 2.50
C VAL A 48 -7.93 8.68 2.65
N PRO A 49 -9.00 8.46 1.85
CA PRO A 49 -10.28 9.12 2.02
C PRO A 49 -10.82 8.99 3.45
N VAL A 50 -11.46 10.04 3.97
CA VAL A 50 -11.84 10.13 5.39
C VAL A 50 -12.73 8.98 5.85
N ASN A 51 -13.68 8.57 5.00
CA ASN A 51 -14.57 7.43 5.24
C ASN A 51 -13.85 6.08 5.30
N GLU A 52 -12.59 6.02 4.89
CA GLU A 52 -11.80 4.79 4.78
C GLU A 52 -10.74 4.65 5.86
N ARG A 53 -10.34 5.78 6.46
CA ARG A 53 -9.32 5.84 7.52
C ARG A 53 -9.60 4.91 8.71
N PRO A 54 -10.83 4.76 9.24
CA PRO A 54 -11.06 3.95 10.43
C PRO A 54 -10.67 2.48 10.22
N TYR A 55 -11.05 1.90 9.09
CA TYR A 55 -10.75 0.50 8.80
C TYR A 55 -9.32 0.30 8.31
N VAL A 56 -8.73 1.26 7.58
CA VAL A 56 -7.30 1.20 7.25
C VAL A 56 -6.46 1.26 8.52
N ARG A 57 -6.78 2.16 9.46
CA ARG A 57 -6.08 2.27 10.74
C ARG A 57 -6.14 0.95 11.50
N ARG A 58 -7.34 0.39 11.63
CA ARG A 58 -7.62 -0.87 12.35
C ARG A 58 -6.91 -2.06 11.71
N GLY A 59 -6.93 -2.17 10.38
CA GLY A 59 -6.25 -3.24 9.66
C GLY A 59 -4.73 -3.12 9.75
N LEU A 60 -4.17 -1.90 9.73
CA LEU A 60 -2.74 -1.70 9.96
C LEU A 60 -2.32 -2.10 11.38
N ASP A 61 -3.14 -1.82 12.40
CA ASP A 61 -2.89 -2.32 13.77
C ASP A 61 -2.87 -3.85 13.80
N ALA A 62 -3.82 -4.50 13.12
CA ALA A 62 -3.84 -5.95 13.01
C ALA A 62 -2.58 -6.50 12.33
N LEU A 63 -2.13 -5.91 11.21
CA LEU A 63 -0.91 -6.34 10.54
C LEU A 63 0.36 -6.15 11.41
N ILE A 64 0.37 -5.17 12.31
CA ILE A 64 1.44 -5.01 13.30
C ILE A 64 1.39 -6.14 14.32
N ASP A 65 0.21 -6.41 14.89
CA ASP A 65 0.01 -7.45 15.91
C ASP A 65 0.30 -8.86 15.36
N GLN A 66 -0.03 -9.11 14.09
CA GLN A 66 0.28 -10.38 13.41
C GLN A 66 1.74 -10.48 12.95
N GLY A 67 2.58 -9.47 13.22
CA GLY A 67 4.00 -9.49 12.88
C GLY A 67 4.31 -9.30 11.39
N VAL A 68 3.35 -8.87 10.57
CA VAL A 68 3.57 -8.49 9.16
C VAL A 68 4.32 -7.17 9.08
N LEU A 69 3.90 -6.22 9.91
CA LEU A 69 4.49 -4.90 10.01
C LEU A 69 5.17 -4.70 11.36
N VAL A 70 6.19 -3.84 11.40
CA VAL A 70 6.81 -3.35 12.63
C VAL A 70 6.60 -1.86 12.73
N MET A 71 6.29 -1.38 13.93
CA MET A 71 6.18 0.04 14.25
C MET A 71 7.47 0.52 14.94
N THR A 72 8.03 1.63 14.50
CA THR A 72 9.18 2.30 15.12
C THR A 72 8.85 3.78 15.30
N GLY A 73 8.43 4.16 16.51
CA GLY A 73 7.86 5.48 16.72
C GLY A 73 6.56 5.64 15.93
N GLU A 74 6.50 6.63 15.04
CA GLU A 74 5.35 6.88 14.15
C GLU A 74 5.41 6.08 12.83
N ASP A 75 6.57 5.52 12.51
CA ASP A 75 6.81 4.86 11.24
C ASP A 75 6.45 3.38 11.28
N ILE A 76 5.95 2.86 10.17
CA ILE A 76 5.66 1.46 9.95
C ILE A 76 6.47 0.93 8.76
N GLY A 77 6.93 -0.31 8.85
CA GLY A 77 7.65 -1.00 7.79
C GLY A 77 7.42 -2.51 7.85
N PHE A 78 7.92 -3.25 6.87
CA PHE A 78 7.77 -4.70 6.83
C PHE A 78 8.75 -5.41 7.76
N THR A 79 8.30 -6.49 8.38
CA THR A 79 9.18 -7.47 9.02
C THR A 79 9.72 -8.45 7.97
N PRO A 80 10.69 -9.32 8.31
CA PRO A 80 11.09 -10.42 7.43
C PRO A 80 9.89 -11.30 7.02
N GLN A 81 8.96 -11.57 7.93
CA GLN A 81 7.76 -12.36 7.65
C GLN A 81 6.79 -11.61 6.72
N GLY A 82 6.64 -10.31 6.92
CA GLY A 82 5.84 -9.45 6.05
C GLY A 82 6.39 -9.35 4.63
N HIS A 83 7.71 -9.36 4.45
CA HIS A 83 8.32 -9.45 3.13
C HIS A 83 7.99 -10.77 2.43
N VAL A 84 8.04 -11.91 3.15
CA VAL A 84 7.64 -13.22 2.61
C VAL A 84 6.17 -13.18 2.17
N LEU A 85 5.28 -12.61 2.99
CA LEU A 85 3.87 -12.43 2.64
C LEU A 85 3.68 -11.56 1.39
N MET A 86 4.41 -10.46 1.27
CA MET A 86 4.32 -9.57 0.10
C MET A 86 4.80 -10.24 -1.18
N THR A 87 5.93 -10.95 -1.14
CA THR A 87 6.42 -11.72 -2.29
C THR A 87 5.39 -12.76 -2.72
N PHE A 88 4.78 -13.45 -1.75
CA PHE A 88 3.71 -14.38 -2.04
C PHE A 88 2.50 -13.71 -2.70
N ILE A 89 2.01 -12.59 -2.16
CA ILE A 89 0.85 -11.87 -2.74
C ILE A 89 1.14 -11.40 -4.17
N ALA A 90 2.35 -10.91 -4.43
CA ALA A 90 2.76 -10.51 -5.78
C ALA A 90 2.73 -11.71 -6.75
N ASN A 91 3.26 -12.86 -6.31
CA ASN A 91 3.24 -14.09 -7.11
C ASN A 91 1.82 -14.59 -7.39
N VAL A 92 0.91 -14.50 -6.41
CA VAL A 92 -0.50 -14.88 -6.56
C VAL A 92 -1.23 -13.98 -7.56
N HIS A 93 -0.89 -12.69 -7.60
CA HIS A 93 -1.46 -11.76 -8.58
C HIS A 93 -1.06 -12.15 -10.01
N ASP A 94 0.20 -12.55 -10.20
CA ASP A 94 0.72 -12.91 -11.52
C ASP A 94 0.35 -14.36 -11.93
N HIS A 95 0.20 -15.26 -10.94
CA HIS A 95 -0.08 -16.69 -11.12
C HIS A 95 -1.19 -17.18 -10.17
N PRO A 96 -2.47 -16.84 -10.43
CA PRO A 96 -3.57 -17.11 -9.49
C PRO A 96 -3.90 -18.60 -9.27
N ASN A 97 -3.28 -19.51 -10.03
CA ASN A 97 -3.57 -20.94 -10.01
C ASN A 97 -2.67 -21.77 -9.06
N THR A 98 -1.68 -21.18 -8.37
CA THR A 98 -0.68 -21.96 -7.56
C THR A 98 -0.78 -21.76 -6.05
N VAL A 99 -1.70 -20.92 -5.59
CA VAL A 99 -1.80 -20.41 -4.21
C VAL A 99 -1.82 -21.50 -3.12
N ALA A 100 -2.41 -22.68 -3.38
CA ALA A 100 -2.53 -23.73 -2.36
C ALA A 100 -1.19 -24.42 -2.05
N GLU A 101 -0.42 -24.78 -3.08
CA GLU A 101 0.84 -25.50 -2.89
C GLU A 101 1.92 -24.58 -2.31
N ASP A 102 1.90 -23.31 -2.67
CA ASP A 102 2.86 -22.30 -2.22
C ASP A 102 2.69 -21.94 -0.72
N VAL A 103 1.48 -22.09 -0.16
CA VAL A 103 1.20 -21.84 1.27
C VAL A 103 1.34 -23.11 2.10
N ALA A 104 0.88 -24.25 1.58
CA ALA A 104 0.77 -25.49 2.34
C ALA A 104 2.14 -26.00 2.79
N GLY A 105 2.41 -25.93 4.10
CA GLY A 105 3.68 -26.37 4.69
C GLY A 105 4.77 -25.30 4.70
N HIS A 106 4.50 -24.10 4.17
CA HIS A 106 5.45 -22.99 4.30
C HIS A 106 5.50 -22.51 5.76
N PRO A 107 6.67 -22.55 6.44
CA PRO A 107 6.78 -22.36 7.89
C PRO A 107 6.37 -20.96 8.36
N VAL A 108 6.50 -19.94 7.50
CA VAL A 108 6.06 -18.56 7.77
C VAL A 108 4.62 -18.30 7.32
N LEU A 109 4.27 -18.61 6.06
CA LEU A 109 2.97 -18.26 5.49
C LEU A 109 1.80 -19.03 6.12
N THR A 110 1.96 -20.33 6.42
CA THR A 110 0.87 -21.14 7.02
C THR A 110 0.36 -20.54 8.35
N PRO A 111 1.21 -20.31 9.37
CA PRO A 111 0.74 -19.72 10.62
C PRO A 111 0.25 -18.28 10.45
N LEU A 112 0.88 -17.50 9.56
CA LEU A 112 0.50 -16.12 9.31
C LEU A 112 -0.89 -15.99 8.68
N PHE A 113 -1.18 -16.80 7.65
CA PHE A 113 -2.50 -16.84 7.03
C PHE A 113 -3.58 -17.34 7.99
N LYS A 114 -3.25 -18.32 8.83
CA LYS A 114 -4.14 -18.76 9.91
C LYS A 114 -4.47 -17.61 10.88
N ALA A 115 -3.47 -16.83 11.27
CA ALA A 115 -3.65 -15.70 12.18
C ALA A 115 -4.48 -14.58 11.54
N ILE A 116 -4.18 -14.24 10.28
CA ILE A 116 -4.94 -13.25 9.49
C ILE A 116 -6.40 -13.67 9.31
N ALA A 117 -6.66 -14.94 9.01
CA ALA A 117 -8.01 -15.46 8.82
C ALA A 117 -8.87 -15.37 10.10
N LEU A 118 -8.25 -15.39 11.27
CA LEU A 118 -8.94 -15.32 12.56
C LEU A 118 -9.12 -13.89 13.10
N ASP A 119 -8.41 -12.90 12.56
CA ASP A 119 -8.48 -11.52 13.05
C ASP A 119 -9.68 -10.76 12.45
N GLU A 120 -10.67 -10.46 13.30
CA GLU A 120 -11.89 -9.72 12.93
C GLU A 120 -11.60 -8.30 12.42
N ARG A 121 -10.46 -7.71 12.81
CA ARG A 121 -10.06 -6.38 12.34
C ARG A 121 -9.69 -6.37 10.86
N LEU A 122 -9.40 -7.55 10.31
CA LEU A 122 -9.13 -7.77 8.90
C LEU A 122 -10.38 -8.22 8.13
N GLU A 123 -11.55 -8.18 8.75
CA GLU A 123 -12.81 -8.32 8.02
C GLU A 123 -13.01 -7.12 7.08
N PRO A 124 -13.19 -7.37 5.76
CA PRO A 124 -13.35 -6.30 4.81
C PRO A 124 -14.64 -5.53 5.12
N PRO A 125 -14.60 -4.19 5.25
CA PRO A 125 -15.78 -3.38 5.56
C PRO A 125 -16.78 -3.30 4.41
N ARG A 126 -16.40 -3.76 3.21
CA ARG A 126 -17.14 -3.69 1.94
C ARG A 126 -16.71 -4.85 1.06
N SER A 127 -17.36 -5.01 -0.11
CA SER A 127 -16.94 -6.00 -1.10
C SER A 127 -15.47 -5.84 -1.49
N MET A 128 -14.81 -6.97 -1.74
CA MET A 128 -13.40 -6.99 -2.13
C MET A 128 -13.13 -6.25 -3.44
N ASP A 129 -14.10 -6.16 -4.34
CA ASP A 129 -13.98 -5.40 -5.60
C ASP A 129 -13.80 -3.89 -5.34
N GLU A 130 -14.55 -3.32 -4.40
CA GLU A 130 -14.36 -1.92 -4.01
C GLU A 130 -13.00 -1.69 -3.35
N ILE A 131 -12.58 -2.63 -2.50
CA ILE A 131 -11.35 -2.52 -1.71
C ILE A 131 -10.11 -2.69 -2.60
N ARG A 132 -10.14 -3.58 -3.60
CA ARG A 132 -9.04 -3.75 -4.57
C ARG A 132 -8.75 -2.47 -5.35
N THR A 133 -9.73 -1.59 -5.51
CA THR A 133 -9.51 -0.29 -6.12
C THR A 133 -8.88 0.75 -5.19
N LEU A 134 -8.72 0.47 -3.89
CA LEU A 134 -8.13 1.42 -2.94
C LEU A 134 -6.75 1.93 -3.40
N PRO A 135 -5.77 1.08 -3.78
CA PRO A 135 -4.48 1.56 -4.28
C PRO A 135 -4.63 2.54 -5.46
N ALA A 136 -5.42 2.17 -6.47
CA ALA A 136 -5.68 3.00 -7.66
C ALA A 136 -6.45 4.30 -7.33
N ARG A 137 -7.40 4.25 -6.40
CA ARG A 137 -8.15 5.42 -5.92
C ARG A 137 -7.26 6.38 -5.16
N LEU A 138 -6.29 5.89 -4.39
CA LEU A 138 -5.29 6.71 -3.73
C LEU A 138 -4.36 7.38 -4.73
N GLU A 139 -3.93 6.69 -5.78
CA GLU A 139 -3.15 7.30 -6.87
C GLU A 139 -3.91 8.46 -7.53
N ASN A 140 -5.19 8.28 -7.83
CA ASN A 140 -6.05 9.35 -8.37
C ASN A 140 -6.23 10.52 -7.39
N TYR A 141 -6.37 10.24 -6.09
CA TYR A 141 -6.46 11.27 -5.05
C TYR A 141 -5.14 12.05 -4.92
N ARG A 142 -3.99 11.37 -5.03
CA ARG A 142 -2.64 12.00 -5.06
C ARG A 142 -2.49 12.89 -6.29
N GLY A 143 -2.90 12.42 -7.47
CA GLY A 143 -2.87 13.19 -8.71
C GLY A 143 -3.68 14.49 -8.61
N ARG A 144 -4.90 14.43 -8.04
CA ARG A 144 -5.74 15.62 -7.80
C ARG A 144 -5.14 16.62 -6.81
N ARG A 145 -4.43 16.16 -5.77
CA ARG A 145 -3.84 17.08 -4.78
C ARG A 145 -2.59 17.78 -5.34
N LYS A 146 -1.78 17.08 -6.13
CA LYS A 146 -0.53 17.60 -6.75
C LYS A 146 -0.80 18.68 -7.81
N THR A 147 -1.95 18.66 -8.48
CA THR A 147 -2.31 19.66 -9.50
C THR A 147 -2.85 20.97 -8.94
N SER A 148 -3.25 21.02 -7.66
CA SER A 148 -3.81 22.24 -7.05
C SER A 148 -2.75 23.26 -6.60
N GLY A 149 -1.51 22.85 -6.39
CA GLY A 149 -0.43 23.73 -5.88
C GLY A 149 0.31 24.52 -6.96
N VAL A 150 0.41 23.99 -8.18
CA VAL A 150 1.25 24.60 -9.24
C VAL A 150 0.53 25.75 -9.96
N LYS A 151 -0.81 25.75 -10.03
CA LYS A 151 -1.55 26.83 -10.72
C LYS A 151 -1.61 28.16 -9.95
N ARG A 152 -1.30 28.19 -8.64
CA ARG A 152 -1.28 29.44 -7.87
C ARG A 152 0.06 30.19 -7.89
N LEU A 153 1.18 29.52 -8.17
CA LEU A 153 2.49 30.18 -8.16
C LEU A 153 2.79 30.93 -9.48
N VAL A 154 2.28 30.45 -10.62
CA VAL A 154 2.53 31.07 -11.93
C VAL A 154 1.74 32.37 -12.14
N MET A 155 0.68 32.61 -11.35
CA MET A 155 -0.14 33.82 -11.50
C MET A 155 0.37 35.03 -10.70
N VAL A 156 1.36 34.88 -9.81
CA VAL A 156 1.90 35.97 -8.97
C VAL A 156 3.22 36.55 -9.52
N LEU A 157 3.87 35.89 -10.48
CA LEU A 157 5.17 36.31 -11.04
C LEU A 157 5.10 37.05 -12.39
N GLY A 158 3.90 37.42 -12.85
CA GLY A 158 3.68 38.09 -14.14
C GLY A 158 3.56 39.62 -14.09
N GLY A 159 3.86 40.27 -12.96
CA GLY A 159 3.46 41.68 -12.76
C GLY A 159 4.39 42.53 -11.91
N ALA A 160 5.71 42.49 -12.13
CA ALA A 160 6.62 43.53 -11.65
C ALA A 160 7.99 43.40 -12.33
N GLY A 161 8.31 44.25 -13.32
CA GLY A 161 9.67 44.26 -13.85
C GLY A 161 9.90 44.98 -15.18
N VAL A 162 9.39 46.21 -15.36
CA VAL A 162 9.92 47.11 -16.40
C VAL A 162 9.99 48.54 -15.84
N VAL A 163 11.05 48.87 -15.09
CA VAL A 163 11.56 50.26 -15.01
C VAL A 163 13.05 50.23 -14.66
N ALA A 164 13.82 51.02 -15.41
CA ALA A 164 15.17 51.54 -15.13
C ALA A 164 16.37 50.59 -15.34
N VAL A 165 16.99 50.69 -16.52
CA VAL A 165 18.39 51.16 -16.64
C VAL A 165 18.52 51.90 -17.97
N GLY A 166 18.67 53.21 -17.90
CA GLY A 166 18.90 54.05 -19.06
C GLY A 166 19.56 55.34 -18.58
N PHE A 167 20.78 55.24 -18.06
CA PHE A 167 21.65 56.40 -17.96
C PHE A 167 23.10 55.94 -17.81
N MET A 168 23.99 56.64 -18.50
CA MET A 168 25.44 56.72 -18.29
C MET A 168 26.34 55.85 -19.17
N LEU A 169 26.40 56.22 -20.46
CA LEU A 169 27.63 56.15 -21.25
C LEU A 169 27.54 57.17 -22.41
N MET A 170 27.85 58.43 -22.12
CA MET A 170 28.44 59.35 -23.10
C MET A 170 28.97 60.60 -22.41
N ARG A 171 30.30 60.74 -22.50
CA ARG A 171 31.13 61.95 -22.47
C ARG A 171 31.58 62.48 -21.11
#